data_AF-A0AAD4YYG9-F1
#
_entry.id   AF-A0AAD4YYG9-F1
#
_cell.length_a   1.000
_cell.length_b   1.000
_cell.length_c   1.000
_cell.angle_alpha   90.00
_cell.angle_beta   90.00
_cell.angle_gamma   90.00
#
_symmetry.space_group_name_H-M   'P 1'
#
loop_
_entity.id
_entity.type
_entity.pdbx_description
1 polymer ?
#
loop_
_entity_poly.entity_id
_entity_poly.type
_entity_poly.pdbx_seq_one_letter_code
_entity_poly.pdbx_strand_id
1 'polypeptide(L)'
;MAEKALSKALVPFYPMAGRFKLNHHNGLLEIDCNSQGVLFAVAESNCALDDFGDFAPTSDFRTLIPAVDYSGGISSYPILVLQL
;
A
#
# COMPACT_ATOMS: atom_id res chain seq x y z
N MET A 1 -12.07 -8.83 9.91
CA MET A 1 -12.89 -7.59 10.05
C MET A 1 -12.25 -6.39 9.34
N ALA A 2 -10.94 -6.19 9.47
CA ALA A 2 -10.22 -5.07 8.83
C ALA A 2 -10.41 -5.00 7.31
N GLU A 3 -10.26 -6.12 6.59
CA GLU A 3 -10.47 -6.18 5.13
C GLU A 3 -11.88 -5.70 4.72
N LYS A 4 -12.93 -6.12 5.44
CA LYS A 4 -14.31 -5.70 5.16
C LYS A 4 -14.53 -4.21 5.44
N ALA A 5 -13.89 -3.66 6.47
CA ALA A 5 -13.93 -2.23 6.75
C ALA A 5 -13.20 -1.43 5.67
N LEU A 6 -12.03 -1.92 5.24
CA LEU A 6 -11.25 -1.34 4.15
C LEU A 6 -12.02 -1.34 2.83
N SER A 7 -12.65 -2.46 2.46
CA SER A 7 -13.50 -2.54 1.27
C SER A 7 -14.61 -1.49 1.27
N LYS A 8 -15.26 -1.25 2.43
CA LYS A 8 -16.26 -0.18 2.57
C LYS A 8 -15.65 1.22 2.47
N ALA A 9 -14.48 1.44 3.06
CA ALA A 9 -13.77 2.72 2.99
C ALA A 9 -13.28 3.05 1.57
N LEU A 10 -12.91 2.04 0.78
CA LEU A 10 -12.50 2.25 -0.60
C LEU A 10 -13.64 2.69 -1.53
N VAL A 11 -14.90 2.66 -1.10
CA VAL A 11 -16.00 3.23 -1.90
C VAL A 11 -15.88 4.77 -2.01
N PRO A 12 -15.86 5.54 -0.90
CA PRO A 12 -15.61 6.97 -0.97
C PRO A 12 -14.15 7.30 -1.34
N PHE A 13 -13.18 6.42 -1.03
CA PHE A 13 -11.76 6.60 -1.35
C PHE A 13 -11.30 5.77 -2.55
N TYR A 14 -12.16 5.62 -3.56
CA TYR A 14 -11.91 4.76 -4.72
C TYR A 14 -10.59 5.02 -5.47
N PRO A 15 -10.02 6.24 -5.54
CA PRO A 15 -8.73 6.43 -6.21
C PRO A 15 -7.60 5.61 -5.57
N MET A 16 -7.70 5.28 -4.28
CA MET A 16 -6.68 4.48 -3.58
C MET A 16 -6.60 3.04 -4.09
N ALA A 17 -7.67 2.54 -4.71
CA ALA A 17 -7.71 1.22 -5.36
C ALA A 17 -7.28 1.25 -6.84
N GLY A 18 -6.75 2.37 -7.33
CA GLY A 18 -6.29 2.55 -8.69
C GLY A 18 -4.79 2.29 -8.88
N ARG A 19 -4.26 2.75 -10.01
CA ARG A 19 -2.83 2.71 -10.37
C ARG A 19 -2.37 4.03 -10.93
N PHE A 20 -1.06 4.29 -10.90
CA PHE A 20 -0.53 5.47 -11.57
C PHE A 20 -0.46 5.28 -13.08
N LYS A 21 -0.71 6.37 -13.80
CA LYS A 21 -0.62 6.42 -15.26
C LYS A 21 0.00 7.74 -15.67
N LEU A 22 1.02 7.69 -16.52
CA LEU A 22 1.54 8.90 -17.14
C LEU A 22 0.65 9.27 -18.33
N ASN A 23 0.09 10.47 -18.34
CA ASN A 23 -0.64 10.96 -19.48
C ASN A 23 0.35 11.47 -20.54
N HIS A 24 0.46 10.73 -21.65
CA HIS A 24 1.39 11.04 -22.72
C HIS A 24 1.08 12.33 -23.51
N HIS A 25 -0.12 12.92 -23.35
CA HIS A 25 -0.50 14.14 -24.05
C HIS A 25 -0.04 15.41 -23.33
N ASN A 26 -0.08 15.41 -21.99
CA ASN A 26 0.26 16.58 -21.16
C ASN A 26 1.47 16.33 -20.24
N GLY A 27 1.98 15.09 -20.17
CA GLY A 27 3.10 14.70 -19.32
C GLY A 27 2.78 14.60 -17.83
N LEU A 28 1.50 14.69 -17.44
CA LEU A 28 1.09 14.68 -16.04
C LEU A 28 0.88 13.26 -15.53
N LEU A 29 1.21 13.05 -14.25
CA LEU A 29 0.89 11.81 -13.55
C LEU A 29 -0.58 11.84 -13.11
N GLU A 30 -1.32 10.81 -13.50
CA GLU A 30 -2.74 10.63 -13.19
C GLU A 30 -2.95 9.34 -12.38
N ILE A 31 -4.10 9.29 -11.69
CA ILE A 31 -4.59 8.06 -11.06
C ILE A 31 -5.62 7.43 -11.99
N ASP A 32 -5.28 6.27 -12.54
CA ASP A 32 -6.21 5.40 -13.22
C ASP A 32 -7.07 4.66 -12.19
N CYS A 33 -8.31 5.11 -12.01
CA CYS A 33 -9.27 4.56 -11.04
C CYS A 33 -9.89 3.24 -11.53
N ASN A 34 -9.04 2.25 -11.82
CA ASN A 34 -9.37 0.98 -12.48
C ASN A 34 -9.76 -0.17 -11.53
N SER A 35 -9.94 0.12 -10.25
CA SER A 35 -10.36 -0.85 -9.22
C SER A 35 -9.46 -2.09 -9.11
N GLN A 36 -8.17 -2.01 -9.47
CA GLN A 36 -7.21 -3.10 -9.25
C GLN A 36 -6.96 -3.40 -7.77
N GLY A 37 -7.50 -2.59 -6.85
CA GLY A 37 -7.43 -2.83 -5.42
C GLY A 37 -6.13 -2.34 -4.80
N VAL A 38 -5.91 -2.74 -3.56
CA VAL A 38 -4.79 -2.30 -2.71
C VAL A 38 -3.96 -3.50 -2.27
N LEU A 39 -2.72 -3.27 -1.84
CA LEU A 39 -1.96 -4.31 -1.17
C LEU A 39 -2.35 -4.33 0.31
N PHE A 40 -2.95 -5.43 0.75
CA PHE A 40 -3.30 -5.68 2.14
C PHE A 40 -2.58 -6.95 2.61
N ALA A 41 -1.57 -6.77 3.46
CA ALA A 41 -0.80 -7.85 4.05
C ALA A 41 -1.21 -8.05 5.52
N VAL A 42 -1.10 -9.28 5.99
CA VAL A 42 -1.22 -9.62 7.41
C VAL A 42 0.06 -10.34 7.81
N ALA A 43 0.69 -9.90 8.88
CA ALA A 43 1.91 -10.49 9.40
C ALA A 43 1.75 -10.85 10.88
N GLU A 44 2.52 -11.83 11.34
CA GLU A 44 2.66 -12.12 12.76
C GLU A 44 4.13 -12.05 13.16
N SER A 45 4.37 -11.69 14.42
CA SER A 45 5.70 -11.67 15.00
C SER A 45 5.65 -12.19 16.42
N ASN A 46 6.72 -12.87 16.84
CA ASN A 46 6.92 -13.30 18.22
C ASN A 46 7.56 -12.20 19.09
N CYS A 47 7.92 -11.06 18.50
CA CYS A 47 8.44 -9.89 19.21
C CYS A 47 7.31 -9.13 19.92
N ALA A 48 7.63 -8.50 21.04
CA ALA A 48 6.78 -7.51 21.67
C ALA A 48 6.86 -6.17 20.94
N LEU A 49 5.83 -5.31 21.08
CA LEU A 49 5.88 -3.95 20.53
C LEU A 49 7.05 -3.14 21.10
N ASP A 50 7.37 -3.36 22.38
CA ASP A 50 8.48 -2.68 23.06
C ASP A 50 9.86 -3.05 22.48
N ASP A 51 9.98 -4.20 21.79
CA ASP A 51 11.22 -4.62 21.12
C ASP A 51 11.59 -3.68 19.95
N PHE A 52 10.61 -2.94 19.41
CA PHE A 52 10.81 -1.96 18.34
C PHE A 52 11.08 -0.53 18.85
N GLY A 53 11.15 -0.35 20.17
CA GLY A 53 11.50 0.93 20.80
C GLY A 53 10.53 2.06 20.45
N ASP A 54 11.06 3.15 19.89
CA ASP A 54 10.31 4.35 19.49
C ASP A 54 9.84 4.32 18.04
N PHE A 55 9.93 3.17 17.37
CA PHE A 55 9.66 3.02 15.93
C PHE A 55 10.53 3.91 15.04
N ALA A 56 11.74 4.28 15.50
CA ALA A 56 12.75 4.85 14.62
C ALA A 56 13.03 3.88 13.45
N PRO A 57 13.34 4.40 12.25
CA PRO A 57 13.58 3.57 11.06
C PRO A 57 14.90 2.78 11.16
N THR A 58 14.86 1.66 11.86
CA THR A 58 15.95 0.69 12.02
C THR A 58 15.84 -0.45 10.99
N SER A 59 16.84 -1.33 10.94
CA SER A 59 16.77 -2.57 10.15
C SER A 59 15.58 -3.43 10.54
N ASP A 60 15.27 -3.48 11.83
CA ASP A 60 14.25 -4.36 12.39
C ASP A 60 12.87 -3.78 12.11
N PHE A 61 12.71 -2.45 12.16
CA PHE A 61 11.49 -1.77 11.75
C PHE A 61 11.12 -2.03 10.28
N ARG A 62 12.12 -2.19 9.38
CA ARG A 62 11.85 -2.50 7.96
C ARG A 62 11.11 -3.82 7.77
N THR A 63 11.22 -4.76 8.71
CA THR A 63 10.48 -6.03 8.65
C THR A 63 8.98 -5.86 8.87
N LEU A 64 8.55 -4.71 9.45
CA LEU A 64 7.16 -4.34 9.63
C LEU A 64 6.55 -3.62 8.42
N ILE A 65 7.34 -3.39 7.36
CA ILE A 65 6.89 -2.75 6.13
C ILE A 65 6.76 -3.84 5.04
N PRO A 66 5.59 -3.99 4.41
CA PRO A 66 5.40 -4.99 3.38
C PRO A 66 6.24 -4.65 2.15
N ALA A 67 6.88 -5.68 1.58
CA ALA A 67 7.59 -5.54 0.32
C ALA A 67 6.61 -5.34 -0.84
N VAL A 68 6.96 -4.44 -1.76
CA VAL A 68 6.19 -4.18 -2.97
C VAL A 68 7.08 -4.47 -4.18
N ASP A 69 6.57 -5.25 -5.13
CA ASP A 69 7.26 -5.50 -6.38
C ASP A 69 7.14 -4.28 -7.31
N TYR A 70 8.24 -3.55 -7.43
CA TYR A 70 8.36 -2.38 -8.29
C TYR A 70 9.00 -2.68 -9.66
N SER A 71 9.02 -3.93 -10.11
CA SER A 71 9.59 -4.29 -11.43
C SER A 71 8.64 -4.04 -12.60
N GLY A 72 7.32 -4.00 -12.35
CA GLY A 72 6.27 -3.91 -13.39
C GLY A 72 5.97 -2.50 -13.94
N GLY A 73 6.69 -1.47 -13.49
CA GLY A 73 6.46 -0.07 -13.87
C GLY A 73 5.29 0.59 -13.13
N ILE A 74 5.18 1.92 -13.23
CA ILE A 74 4.28 2.73 -12.37
C ILE A 74 2.80 2.30 -12.40
N SER A 75 2.35 1.68 -13.49
CA SER A 75 0.98 1.23 -13.65
C SER A 75 0.68 -0.11 -12.97
N SER A 76 1.69 -0.82 -12.47
CA SER A 76 1.49 -2.02 -11.65
C SER A 76 1.47 -1.71 -10.16
N TYR A 77 2.00 -0.55 -9.73
CA TYR A 77 2.22 -0.25 -8.31
C TYR A 77 0.93 0.10 -7.59
N PRO A 78 0.60 -0.58 -6.47
CA PRO A 78 -0.56 -0.20 -5.66
C PRO A 78 -0.34 1.21 -5.08
N ILE A 79 -1.40 2.03 -5.09
CA ILE A 79 -1.37 3.37 -4.50
C ILE A 79 -1.41 3.30 -2.97
N LEU A 80 -2.19 2.37 -2.43
CA LEU A 80 -2.30 2.12 -1.00
C LEU A 80 -1.74 0.74 -0.64
N VAL A 81 -0.92 0.74 0.41
CA VAL A 81 -0.29 -0.45 0.99
C VAL A 81 -0.55 -0.44 2.48
N LEU A 82 -1.08 -1.54 3.01
CA LEU A 82 -1.44 -1.71 4.41
C LEU A 82 -0.91 -3.05 4.90
N GLN A 83 -0.29 -3.05 6.08
CA GLN A 83 0.06 -4.25 6.82
C GLN A 83 -0.59 -4.20 8.20
N LEU A 84 -1.12 -5.33 8.62
CA LEU A 84 -1.76 -5.54 9.92
C LEU A 84 -1.03 -6.64 10.70
#